data_AF-A0A1E3PUZ1-F1
#
_entry.id   AF-A0A1E3PUZ1-F1
#
_cell.length_a   1.000
_cell.length_b   1.000
_cell.length_c   1.000
_cell.angle_alpha   90.00
_cell.angle_beta   90.00
_cell.angle_gamma   90.00
#
_symmetry.space_group_name_H-M   'P 1'
#
loop_
_entity.id
_entity.type
_entity.pdbx_description
1 polymer ?
#
loop_
_entity_poly.entity_id
_entity_poly.type
_entity_poly.pdbx_seq_one_letter_code
_entity_poly.pdbx_strand_id
1 'polypeptide(L)'
;MASSFPLMAGALGPVSNLFSIVALVEPWIAELNDGIFDHFHSDSAWTLALNAVSLVFGVLANVSLLANFTGRVRYNLSQAISIGSFYFASILLLAIIGAKYRVYLLMIERGLDVEFSQGYWSAVITVVLYFLCGLVLTLNEIGHLRGYYPASFILTSSQRSLMLQILCITVWLAGGGGVFARIQGYTYGDAIYYCDVTILTIGLGDLHPTRDLSRAIVLPYGLVGILILGLVVANFRSLVISSSRKMRSLSQVDQLRLRNLKRQDTEELDRSDEASFNLMRKIHHSAKKRVMRTVLAVSVVLFSIFWLIGALIFSRLEGWTYFHGIYFCSLALLTVGYGDFVPSKPGTKSFFVLWSLIAVPLMTILISSMCDTIIASVVYLTTKLGDLTLKNISSPSTSDLSRVVLRKMTTDLESRGRYQPPSNLSVRTRKNDALDRDNKELDKELMLINAIQGILIDLHVNRNKKYSYEEWNMLAQTLDTQFDWLGSDSPIRFPVDEPALLLRLYWNSLKEHLRNRRRWES
;
A
#
# COMPACT_ATOMS: atom_id res chain seq x y z
N MET A 1 -4.00 -5.56 11.21
CA MET A 1 -2.79 -6.36 11.51
C MET A 1 -2.99 -7.83 11.15
N ALA A 2 -4.17 -8.43 11.41
CA ALA A 2 -4.56 -9.79 10.99
C ALA A 2 -4.13 -10.24 9.58
N SER A 3 -4.26 -9.37 8.57
CA SER A 3 -3.98 -9.70 7.18
C SER A 3 -2.55 -9.38 6.72
N SER A 4 -1.73 -8.76 7.58
CA SER A 4 -0.38 -8.30 7.21
C SER A 4 0.66 -9.41 7.33
N PHE A 5 0.59 -10.25 8.36
CA PHE A 5 1.55 -11.35 8.57
C PHE A 5 1.51 -12.42 7.46
N PRO A 6 0.35 -12.95 7.06
CA PRO A 6 0.27 -13.97 6.02
C PRO A 6 0.68 -13.43 4.64
N LEU A 7 0.38 -12.15 4.39
CA LEU A 7 0.83 -11.43 3.20
C LEU A 7 2.35 -11.33 3.14
N MET A 8 2.99 -10.99 4.27
CA MET A 8 4.46 -10.95 4.35
C MET A 8 5.06 -12.33 4.12
N ALA A 9 4.52 -13.38 4.74
CA ALA A 9 5.02 -14.74 4.57
C ALA A 9 4.91 -15.23 3.11
N GLY A 10 3.78 -15.01 2.44
CA GLY A 10 3.64 -15.45 1.06
C GLY A 10 4.27 -14.53 0.02
N ALA A 11 4.72 -13.33 0.41
CA ALA A 11 5.60 -12.48 -0.39
C ALA A 11 7.07 -12.88 -0.23
N LEU A 12 7.52 -13.13 1.00
CA LEU A 12 8.92 -13.52 1.29
C LEU A 12 9.22 -14.95 0.85
N GLY A 13 8.25 -15.86 0.95
CA GLY A 13 8.46 -17.26 0.64
C GLY A 13 9.00 -17.55 -0.77
N PRO A 14 8.46 -16.97 -1.86
CA PRO A 14 9.06 -17.09 -3.18
C PRO A 14 10.51 -16.63 -3.23
N VAL A 15 10.84 -15.50 -2.60
CA VAL A 15 12.21 -14.97 -2.51
C VAL A 15 13.11 -15.95 -1.75
N SER A 16 12.64 -16.55 -0.65
CA SER A 16 13.37 -17.61 0.06
C SER A 16 13.68 -18.80 -0.84
N ASN A 17 12.71 -19.22 -1.65
CA ASN A 17 12.89 -20.33 -2.59
C ASN A 17 13.92 -20.00 -3.69
N LEU A 18 14.05 -18.73 -4.10
CA LEU A 18 15.09 -18.30 -5.04
C LEU A 18 16.49 -18.59 -4.49
N PHE A 19 16.76 -18.14 -3.26
CA PHE A 19 18.03 -18.39 -2.58
C PHE A 19 18.23 -19.88 -2.30
N SER A 20 17.16 -20.62 -2.00
CA SER A 20 17.21 -22.07 -1.82
C SER A 20 17.60 -22.79 -3.11
N ILE A 21 17.20 -22.28 -4.28
CA ILE A 21 17.63 -22.81 -5.59
C ILE A 21 19.11 -22.49 -5.83
N VAL A 22 19.57 -21.27 -5.53
CA VAL A 22 21.00 -20.92 -5.64
C VAL A 22 21.85 -21.83 -4.77
N ALA A 23 21.44 -22.03 -3.52
CA ALA A 23 22.09 -22.95 -2.60
C ALA A 23 22.11 -24.40 -3.10
N LEU A 24 21.12 -24.84 -3.88
CA LEU A 24 21.05 -26.20 -4.39
C LEU A 24 21.94 -26.41 -5.62
N VAL A 25 22.05 -25.39 -6.48
CA VAL A 25 22.73 -25.50 -7.78
C VAL A 25 24.23 -25.26 -7.67
N GLU A 26 24.66 -24.34 -6.80
CA GLU A 26 26.06 -23.93 -6.70
C GLU A 26 26.78 -24.67 -5.57
N PRO A 27 27.96 -25.26 -5.80
CA PRO A 27 28.75 -25.90 -4.74
C PRO A 27 29.17 -24.92 -3.65
N TRP A 28 29.21 -25.35 -2.38
CA TRP A 28 29.30 -24.41 -1.24
C TRP A 28 30.71 -23.92 -0.89
N ILE A 29 31.75 -24.62 -1.33
CA ILE A 29 33.15 -24.30 -1.02
C ILE A 29 33.90 -24.11 -2.34
N ALA A 30 34.59 -22.98 -2.45
CA ALA A 30 35.51 -22.67 -3.53
C ALA A 30 36.95 -22.69 -3.00
N GLU A 31 37.86 -23.22 -3.79
CA GLU A 31 39.30 -23.15 -3.54
C GLU A 31 39.90 -21.96 -4.27
N LEU A 32 40.83 -21.30 -3.62
CA LEU A 32 41.54 -20.13 -4.08
C LEU A 32 43.01 -20.51 -4.33
N ASN A 33 43.60 -19.94 -5.37
CA ASN A 33 45.01 -20.01 -5.66
C ASN A 33 45.58 -18.58 -5.62
N ASP A 34 46.35 -18.25 -4.59
CA ASP A 34 46.82 -16.89 -4.28
C ASP A 34 45.69 -15.84 -4.27
N GLY A 35 44.54 -16.19 -3.69
CA GLY A 35 43.37 -15.31 -3.60
C GLY A 35 42.56 -15.17 -4.90
N ILE A 36 42.89 -15.94 -5.95
CA ILE A 36 42.11 -16.02 -7.20
C ILE A 36 41.31 -17.31 -7.19
N PHE A 37 40.03 -17.26 -7.56
CA PHE A 37 39.19 -18.45 -7.71
C PHE A 37 39.87 -19.48 -8.64
N ASP A 38 40.05 -20.71 -8.13
CA ASP A 38 40.59 -21.83 -8.90
C ASP A 38 39.48 -22.78 -9.33
N HIS A 39 38.89 -23.50 -8.38
CA HIS A 39 37.82 -24.46 -8.68
C HIS A 39 36.86 -24.66 -7.50
N PHE A 40 35.70 -25.25 -7.79
CA PHE A 40 34.71 -25.62 -6.77
C PHE A 40 34.90 -27.04 -6.26
N HIS A 41 34.73 -27.22 -4.95
CA HIS A 41 34.61 -28.54 -4.34
C HIS A 41 33.17 -29.05 -4.49
N SER A 42 32.99 -30.13 -5.27
CA SER A 42 31.66 -30.70 -5.50
C SER A 42 31.01 -31.15 -4.19
N ASP A 43 29.74 -30.77 -3.99
CA ASP A 43 29.00 -31.21 -2.82
C ASP A 43 28.72 -32.72 -2.83
N SER A 44 28.91 -33.34 -1.68
CA SER A 44 28.54 -34.74 -1.45
C SER A 44 27.06 -35.00 -1.73
N ALA A 45 26.75 -36.18 -2.27
CA ALA A 45 25.39 -36.55 -2.68
C ALA A 45 24.33 -36.38 -1.57
N TRP A 46 24.69 -36.66 -0.31
CA TRP A 46 23.77 -36.46 0.83
C TRP A 46 23.44 -34.98 1.06
N THR A 47 24.40 -34.07 0.86
CA THR A 47 24.19 -32.62 1.02
C THR A 47 23.21 -32.13 -0.03
N LEU A 48 23.42 -32.53 -1.29
CA LEU A 48 22.54 -32.19 -2.40
C LEU A 48 21.13 -32.74 -2.17
N ALA A 49 21.01 -34.00 -1.73
CA ALA A 49 19.72 -34.64 -1.45
C ALA A 49 18.95 -33.93 -0.31
N LEU A 50 19.59 -33.64 0.82
CA LEU A 50 18.94 -32.96 1.93
C LEU A 50 18.59 -31.49 1.60
N ASN A 51 19.43 -30.82 0.81
CA ASN A 51 19.13 -29.47 0.34
C ASN A 51 17.92 -29.47 -0.62
N ALA A 52 17.84 -30.46 -1.53
CA ALA A 52 16.68 -30.64 -2.40
C ALA A 52 15.39 -30.90 -1.59
N VAL A 53 15.47 -31.72 -0.55
CA VAL A 53 14.35 -31.96 0.38
C VAL A 53 13.93 -30.66 1.06
N SER A 54 14.87 -29.85 1.56
CA SER A 54 14.57 -28.54 2.15
C SER A 54 13.83 -27.62 1.17
N LEU A 55 14.30 -27.55 -0.08
CA LEU A 55 13.62 -26.78 -1.14
C LEU A 55 12.20 -27.29 -1.41
N VAL A 56 11.98 -28.61 -1.47
CA VAL A 56 10.65 -29.19 -1.67
C VAL A 56 9.68 -28.77 -0.56
N PHE A 57 10.11 -28.80 0.70
CA PHE A 57 9.29 -28.30 1.82
C PHE A 57 9.06 -26.78 1.75
N GLY A 58 10.06 -25.99 1.36
CA GLY A 58 9.89 -24.55 1.13
C GLY A 58 8.87 -24.23 0.03
N VAL A 59 8.91 -24.95 -1.10
CA VAL A 59 7.92 -24.85 -2.18
C VAL A 59 6.54 -25.31 -1.70
N LEU A 60 6.45 -26.43 -1.00
CA LEU A 60 5.19 -26.95 -0.44
C LEU A 60 4.53 -25.93 0.50
N ALA A 61 5.32 -25.26 1.34
CA ALA A 61 4.84 -24.22 2.24
C ALA A 61 4.17 -23.07 1.49
N ASN A 62 4.81 -22.59 0.41
CA ASN A 62 4.30 -21.51 -0.44
C ASN A 62 3.07 -21.91 -1.26
N VAL A 63 3.07 -23.12 -1.83
CA VAL A 63 1.92 -23.66 -2.58
C VAL A 63 0.71 -23.81 -1.67
N SER A 64 0.90 -24.36 -0.46
CA SER A 64 -0.15 -24.46 0.56
C SER A 64 -0.75 -23.09 0.89
N LEU A 65 0.11 -22.08 1.08
CA LEU A 65 -0.31 -20.74 1.45
C LEU A 65 -1.10 -20.06 0.29
N LEU A 66 -0.63 -20.20 -0.95
CA LEU A 66 -1.33 -19.69 -2.13
C LEU A 66 -2.67 -20.42 -2.38
N ALA A 67 -2.71 -21.73 -2.16
CA ALA A 67 -3.93 -22.52 -2.27
C ALA A 67 -4.98 -22.09 -1.24
N ASN A 68 -4.54 -21.64 -0.07
CA ASN A 68 -5.44 -21.08 0.93
C ASN A 68 -5.98 -19.70 0.55
N PHE A 69 -5.15 -18.82 -0.02
CA PHE A 69 -5.60 -17.51 -0.49
C PHE A 69 -6.58 -17.57 -1.66
N THR A 70 -6.52 -18.65 -2.45
CA THR A 70 -7.47 -18.93 -3.54
C THR A 70 -8.73 -19.66 -3.07
N GLY A 71 -8.86 -19.94 -1.77
CA GLY A 71 -10.02 -20.64 -1.20
C GLY A 71 -10.07 -22.14 -1.52
N ARG A 72 -9.01 -22.71 -2.11
CA ARG A 72 -8.93 -24.14 -2.45
C ARG A 72 -8.61 -25.01 -1.24
N VAL A 73 -7.85 -24.49 -0.28
CA VAL A 73 -7.42 -25.20 0.94
C VAL A 73 -7.95 -24.46 2.16
N ARG A 74 -8.44 -25.21 3.16
CA ARG A 74 -8.91 -24.65 4.44
C ARG A 74 -7.78 -24.01 5.23
N TYR A 75 -8.09 -22.97 5.98
CA TYR A 75 -7.13 -22.19 6.78
C TYR A 75 -6.27 -23.06 7.70
N ASN A 76 -6.89 -23.86 8.59
CA ASN A 76 -6.16 -24.67 9.58
C ASN A 76 -5.16 -25.64 8.92
N LEU A 77 -5.59 -26.29 7.83
CA LEU A 77 -4.75 -27.25 7.11
C LEU A 77 -3.58 -26.52 6.43
N SER A 78 -3.84 -25.38 5.80
CA SER A 78 -2.80 -24.61 5.14
C SER A 78 -1.76 -24.08 6.11
N GLN A 79 -2.19 -23.50 7.24
CA GLN A 79 -1.27 -23.00 8.27
C GLN A 79 -0.42 -24.13 8.84
N ALA A 80 -1.01 -25.29 9.16
CA ALA A 80 -0.26 -26.44 9.65
C ALA A 80 0.81 -26.90 8.66
N ILE A 81 0.45 -27.06 7.37
CA ILE A 81 1.40 -27.45 6.32
C ILE A 81 2.49 -26.39 6.16
N SER A 82 2.14 -25.11 6.04
CA SER A 82 3.10 -24.04 5.75
C SER A 82 4.05 -23.80 6.93
N ILE A 83 3.55 -23.71 8.17
CA ILE A 83 4.38 -23.51 9.36
C ILE A 83 5.31 -24.70 9.56
N GLY A 84 4.76 -25.93 9.52
CA GLY A 84 5.54 -27.15 9.68
C GLY A 84 6.63 -27.28 8.62
N SER A 85 6.29 -27.02 7.35
CA SER A 85 7.23 -27.12 6.24
C SER A 85 8.34 -26.07 6.31
N PHE A 86 8.05 -24.81 6.66
CA PHE A 86 9.08 -23.78 6.80
C PHE A 86 10.05 -24.09 7.94
N TYR A 87 9.57 -24.51 9.11
CA TYR A 87 10.46 -24.87 10.21
C TYR A 87 11.28 -26.13 9.90
N PHE A 88 10.66 -27.15 9.32
CA PHE A 88 11.37 -28.36 8.92
C PHE A 88 12.48 -28.06 7.90
N ALA A 89 12.17 -27.30 6.84
CA ALA A 89 13.14 -26.88 5.84
C ALA A 89 14.29 -26.04 6.45
N SER A 90 13.96 -25.11 7.35
CA SER A 90 14.93 -24.25 8.05
C SER A 90 15.87 -25.05 8.96
N ILE A 91 15.34 -25.94 9.80
CA ILE A 91 16.13 -26.80 10.70
C ILE A 91 17.04 -27.73 9.89
N LEU A 92 16.50 -28.32 8.82
CA LEU A 92 17.27 -29.21 7.95
C LEU A 92 18.45 -28.48 7.32
N LEU A 93 18.20 -27.30 6.73
CA LEU A 93 19.24 -26.51 6.06
C LEU A 93 20.28 -25.96 7.06
N LEU A 94 19.85 -25.59 8.28
CA LEU A 94 20.75 -25.19 9.37
C LEU A 94 21.70 -26.33 9.77
N ALA A 95 21.21 -27.57 9.83
CA ALA A 95 22.05 -28.73 10.11
C ALA A 95 23.09 -28.97 9.01
N ILE A 96 22.71 -28.83 7.73
CA ILE A 96 23.64 -28.97 6.59
C ILE A 96 24.71 -27.88 6.63
N ILE A 97 24.33 -26.62 6.91
CA ILE A 97 25.26 -25.49 7.08
C ILE A 97 26.27 -25.79 8.18
N GLY A 98 25.82 -26.26 9.34
CA GLY A 98 26.72 -26.64 10.43
C GLY A 98 27.69 -27.76 10.06
N ALA A 99 27.22 -28.78 9.34
CA ALA A 99 28.07 -29.86 8.85
C ALA A 99 29.11 -29.38 7.83
N LYS A 100 28.72 -28.50 6.89
CA LYS A 100 29.62 -27.94 5.88
C LYS A 100 30.62 -26.96 6.46
N TYR A 101 30.22 -26.17 7.45
CA TYR A 101 31.12 -25.31 8.20
C TYR A 101 32.23 -26.12 8.90
N ARG A 102 31.91 -27.31 9.44
CA ARG A 102 32.92 -28.22 10.00
C ARG A 102 33.91 -28.71 8.94
N VAL A 103 33.42 -29.08 7.75
CA VAL A 103 34.29 -29.50 6.64
C VAL A 103 35.20 -28.35 6.19
N TYR A 104 34.66 -27.14 6.09
CA TYR A 104 35.42 -25.93 5.77
C TYR A 104 36.55 -25.67 6.77
N LEU A 105 36.28 -25.75 8.08
CA LEU A 105 37.31 -25.60 9.10
C LEU A 105 38.43 -26.66 8.95
N LEU A 106 38.07 -27.91 8.68
CA LEU A 106 39.04 -28.98 8.45
C LEU A 106 39.90 -28.75 7.19
N MET A 107 39.38 -28.09 6.16
CA MET A 107 40.14 -27.75 4.96
C MET A 107 41.16 -26.64 5.26
N ILE A 108 40.76 -25.61 6.01
CA ILE A 108 41.66 -24.55 6.48
C ILE A 108 42.76 -25.12 7.38
N GLU A 109 42.42 -26.01 8.31
CA GLU A 109 43.40 -26.68 9.18
C GLU A 109 44.43 -27.50 8.40
N ARG A 110 44.08 -27.97 7.19
CA ARG A 110 44.98 -28.67 6.26
C ARG A 110 45.82 -27.72 5.40
N GLY A 111 45.67 -26.41 5.57
CA GLY A 111 46.42 -25.39 4.84
C GLY A 111 45.88 -25.07 3.44
N LEU A 112 44.65 -25.45 3.12
CA LEU A 112 43.99 -25.07 1.86
C LEU A 112 43.44 -23.64 1.98
N ASP A 113 43.65 -22.83 0.94
CA ASP A 113 43.03 -21.51 0.82
C ASP A 113 41.63 -21.68 0.23
N VAL A 114 40.60 -21.60 1.08
CA VAL A 114 39.21 -21.87 0.71
C VAL A 114 38.29 -20.76 1.17
N GLU A 115 37.25 -20.49 0.39
CA GLU A 115 36.19 -19.55 0.72
C GLU A 115 34.79 -20.13 0.50
N PHE A 116 33.81 -19.53 1.16
CA PHE A 116 32.40 -19.86 0.95
C PHE A 116 31.86 -19.20 -0.31
N SER A 117 31.25 -20.00 -1.19
CA SER A 117 30.61 -19.54 -2.41
C SER A 117 29.27 -18.84 -2.16
N GLN A 118 28.62 -18.35 -3.24
CA GLN A 118 27.28 -17.77 -3.14
C GLN A 118 26.24 -18.80 -2.74
N GLY A 119 26.45 -20.08 -3.08
CA GLY A 119 25.60 -21.19 -2.67
C GLY A 119 25.48 -21.30 -1.15
N TYR A 120 26.61 -21.22 -0.43
CA TYR A 120 26.61 -21.26 1.03
C TYR A 120 25.89 -20.06 1.64
N TRP A 121 26.19 -18.85 1.19
CA TRP A 121 25.55 -17.63 1.72
C TRP A 121 24.06 -17.56 1.40
N SER A 122 23.66 -18.07 0.23
CA SER A 122 22.25 -18.23 -0.15
C SER A 122 21.54 -19.24 0.75
N ALA A 123 22.22 -20.31 1.19
CA ALA A 123 21.66 -21.25 2.16
C ALA A 123 21.44 -20.57 3.53
N VAL A 124 22.41 -19.78 4.01
CA VAL A 124 22.29 -19.01 5.26
C VAL A 124 21.10 -18.04 5.19
N ILE A 125 20.97 -17.29 4.09
CA ILE A 125 19.83 -16.40 3.85
C ILE A 125 18.51 -17.18 3.86
N THR A 126 18.47 -18.32 3.18
CA THR A 126 17.29 -19.18 3.10
C THR A 126 16.83 -19.66 4.47
N VAL A 127 17.76 -20.08 5.35
CA VAL A 127 17.43 -20.47 6.73
C VAL A 127 16.73 -19.35 7.48
N VAL A 128 17.29 -18.13 7.40
CA VAL A 128 16.75 -16.95 8.07
C VAL A 128 15.37 -16.62 7.51
N LEU A 129 15.21 -16.62 6.19
CA LEU A 129 13.92 -16.28 5.57
C LEU A 129 12.84 -17.34 5.83
N TYR A 130 13.16 -18.63 5.76
CA TYR A 130 12.21 -19.70 6.14
C TYR A 130 11.82 -19.61 7.61
N PHE A 131 12.78 -19.37 8.51
CA PHE A 131 12.49 -19.17 9.92
C PHE A 131 11.58 -17.96 10.15
N LEU A 132 11.85 -16.82 9.49
CA LEU A 132 11.01 -15.63 9.57
C LEU A 132 9.60 -15.87 9.01
N CYS A 133 9.47 -16.59 7.90
CA CYS A 133 8.17 -16.98 7.34
C CYS A 133 7.39 -17.86 8.33
N GLY A 134 8.04 -18.89 8.89
CA GLY A 134 7.46 -19.75 9.92
C GLY A 134 7.05 -18.98 11.17
N LEU A 135 7.90 -18.06 11.65
CA LEU A 135 7.64 -17.22 12.83
C LEU A 135 6.45 -16.30 12.61
N VAL A 136 6.40 -15.60 11.47
CA VAL A 136 5.32 -14.68 11.12
C VAL A 136 3.97 -15.41 11.04
N LEU A 137 3.95 -16.61 10.43
CA LEU A 137 2.75 -17.44 10.38
C LEU A 137 2.37 -18.00 11.76
N THR A 138 3.33 -18.38 12.58
CA THR A 138 3.09 -18.86 13.96
C THR A 138 2.51 -17.75 14.83
N LEU A 139 3.04 -16.53 14.77
CA LEU A 139 2.50 -15.38 15.47
C LEU A 139 1.06 -15.07 15.03
N ASN A 140 0.78 -15.22 13.73
CA ASN A 140 -0.57 -15.09 13.20
C ASN A 140 -1.50 -16.17 13.77
N GLU A 141 -1.06 -17.42 13.82
CA GLU A 141 -1.86 -18.54 14.35
C GLU A 141 -2.11 -18.42 15.86
N ILE A 142 -1.12 -17.95 16.64
CA ILE A 142 -1.32 -17.63 18.06
C ILE A 142 -2.38 -16.54 18.23
N GLY A 143 -2.38 -15.53 17.36
CA GLY A 143 -3.41 -14.49 17.35
C GLY A 143 -4.81 -15.05 17.08
N HIS A 144 -4.92 -15.99 16.14
CA HIS A 144 -6.15 -16.72 15.84
C HIS A 144 -6.62 -17.57 17.03
N LEU A 145 -5.75 -18.37 17.63
CA LEU A 145 -6.07 -19.21 18.80
C LEU A 145 -6.51 -18.40 20.03
N ARG A 146 -6.02 -17.16 20.17
CA ARG A 146 -6.44 -16.23 21.23
C ARG A 146 -7.73 -15.46 20.91
N GLY A 147 -8.36 -15.70 19.76
CA GLY A 147 -9.61 -15.07 19.37
C GLY A 147 -9.49 -13.62 18.87
N TYR A 148 -8.28 -13.13 18.61
CA TYR A 148 -8.10 -11.78 18.07
C TYR A 148 -8.57 -11.65 16.61
N TYR A 149 -8.52 -12.75 15.85
CA TYR A 149 -8.79 -12.77 14.41
C TYR A 149 -9.59 -14.01 13.99
N PRO A 150 -10.44 -13.91 12.95
CA PRO A 150 -11.17 -15.05 12.41
C PRO A 150 -10.26 -16.00 11.62
N ALA A 151 -10.64 -17.28 11.54
CA ALA A 151 -9.97 -18.38 10.81
C ALA A 151 -10.05 -18.24 9.27
N SER A 152 -9.96 -17.03 8.73
CA SER A 152 -10.12 -16.77 7.30
C SER A 152 -9.26 -15.60 6.85
N PHE A 153 -8.43 -15.82 5.83
CA PHE A 153 -7.73 -14.73 5.15
C PHE A 153 -8.63 -14.09 4.10
N ILE A 154 -9.37 -13.08 4.50
CA ILE A 154 -10.04 -12.18 3.55
C ILE A 154 -8.99 -11.19 3.06
N LEU A 155 -8.16 -11.62 2.11
CA LEU A 155 -7.22 -10.75 1.41
C LEU A 155 -7.96 -9.93 0.36
N THR A 156 -7.59 -8.65 0.25
CA THR A 156 -8.03 -7.79 -0.86
C THR A 156 -7.42 -8.26 -2.18
N SER A 157 -8.07 -7.94 -3.31
CA SER A 157 -7.55 -8.26 -4.64
C SER A 157 -6.14 -7.71 -4.86
N SER A 158 -5.86 -6.49 -4.37
CA SER A 158 -4.53 -5.88 -4.43
C SER A 158 -3.47 -6.68 -3.66
N GLN A 159 -3.82 -7.25 -2.49
CA GLN A 159 -2.90 -8.07 -1.72
C GLN A 159 -2.58 -9.39 -2.42
N ARG A 160 -3.59 -10.07 -2.98
CA ARG A 160 -3.37 -11.30 -3.77
C ARG A 160 -2.54 -11.02 -5.02
N SER A 161 -2.83 -9.93 -5.72
CA SER A 161 -2.09 -9.51 -6.91
C SER A 161 -0.63 -9.22 -6.60
N LEU A 162 -0.35 -8.56 -5.47
CA LEU A 162 1.02 -8.28 -5.01
C LEU A 162 1.83 -9.56 -4.85
N MET A 163 1.25 -10.58 -4.20
CA MET A 163 1.92 -11.85 -3.96
C MET A 163 2.23 -12.60 -5.25
N LEU A 164 1.26 -12.62 -6.17
CA LEU A 164 1.45 -13.22 -7.49
C LEU A 164 2.52 -12.49 -8.29
N GLN A 165 2.60 -11.17 -8.19
CA GLN A 165 3.65 -10.39 -8.86
C GLN A 165 5.03 -10.64 -8.25
N ILE A 166 5.13 -10.76 -6.92
CA ILE A 166 6.38 -11.12 -6.25
C ILE A 166 6.81 -12.55 -6.65
N LEU A 167 5.87 -13.49 -6.74
CA LEU A 167 6.15 -14.81 -7.30
C LEU A 167 6.63 -14.72 -8.77
N CYS A 168 5.99 -13.89 -9.60
CA CYS A 168 6.38 -13.71 -11.00
C CYS A 168 7.79 -13.15 -11.14
N ILE A 169 8.15 -12.08 -10.40
CA ILE A 169 9.51 -11.52 -10.47
C ILE A 169 10.55 -12.52 -9.96
N THR A 170 10.24 -13.31 -8.93
CA THR A 170 11.15 -14.35 -8.44
C THR A 170 11.34 -15.48 -9.45
N VAL A 171 10.27 -15.97 -10.09
CA VAL A 171 10.37 -16.98 -11.15
C VAL A 171 11.14 -16.42 -12.35
N TRP A 172 10.90 -15.15 -12.69
CA TRP A 172 11.61 -14.45 -13.77
C TRP A 172 13.10 -14.34 -13.49
N LEU A 173 13.50 -13.99 -12.26
CA LEU A 173 14.88 -13.99 -11.80
C LEU A 173 15.52 -15.37 -11.89
N ALA A 174 14.86 -16.41 -11.37
CA ALA A 174 15.36 -17.79 -11.42
C ALA A 174 15.59 -18.28 -12.87
N GLY A 175 14.59 -18.04 -13.73
CA GLY A 175 14.68 -18.39 -15.15
C GLY A 175 15.79 -17.63 -15.88
N GLY A 176 15.87 -16.32 -15.66
CA GLY A 176 16.94 -15.46 -16.19
C GLY A 176 18.31 -15.94 -15.75
N GLY A 177 18.50 -16.22 -14.47
CA GLY A 177 19.74 -16.75 -13.92
C GLY A 177 20.15 -18.06 -14.60
N GLY A 178 19.20 -18.97 -14.83
CA GLY A 178 19.48 -20.23 -15.54
C GLY A 178 19.93 -20.01 -16.99
N VAL A 179 19.29 -19.08 -17.70
CA VAL A 179 19.64 -18.74 -19.09
C VAL A 179 21.02 -18.07 -19.16
N PHE A 180 21.24 -17.02 -18.38
CA PHE A 180 22.49 -16.26 -18.43
C PHE A 180 23.68 -17.03 -17.84
N ALA A 181 23.49 -17.89 -16.83
CA ALA A 181 24.54 -18.80 -16.36
C ALA A 181 25.05 -19.70 -17.49
N ARG A 182 24.13 -20.27 -18.30
CA ARG A 182 24.49 -21.14 -19.43
C ARG A 182 25.08 -20.39 -20.61
N ILE A 183 24.53 -19.23 -20.96
CA ILE A 183 24.98 -18.48 -22.14
C ILE A 183 26.30 -17.77 -21.85
N GLN A 184 26.49 -17.17 -20.67
CA GLN A 184 27.69 -16.40 -20.35
C GLN A 184 28.78 -17.22 -19.67
N GLY A 185 28.45 -18.39 -19.11
CA GLY A 185 29.37 -19.17 -18.29
C GLY A 185 29.55 -18.61 -16.88
N TYR A 186 28.60 -17.78 -16.41
CA TYR A 186 28.58 -17.33 -15.03
C TYR A 186 28.20 -18.47 -14.08
N THR A 187 28.63 -18.38 -12.82
CA THR A 187 28.00 -19.17 -11.76
C THR A 187 26.52 -18.81 -11.69
N TYR A 188 25.70 -19.73 -11.17
CA TYR A 188 24.27 -19.47 -11.08
C TYR A 188 23.98 -18.28 -10.14
N GLY A 189 24.72 -18.13 -9.03
CA GLY A 189 24.63 -16.97 -8.16
C GLY A 189 24.95 -15.65 -8.87
N ASP A 190 26.07 -15.59 -9.61
CA ASP A 190 26.44 -14.40 -10.39
C ASP A 190 25.40 -14.06 -11.47
N ALA A 191 24.81 -15.08 -12.10
CA ALA A 191 23.75 -14.88 -13.08
C ALA A 191 22.47 -14.31 -12.43
N ILE A 192 22.13 -14.74 -11.21
CA ILE A 192 20.99 -14.18 -10.46
C ILE A 192 21.28 -12.73 -10.06
N TYR A 193 22.48 -12.43 -9.57
CA TYR A 193 22.90 -11.07 -9.24
C TYR A 193 22.88 -10.15 -10.48
N TYR A 194 23.40 -10.60 -11.62
CA TYR A 194 23.30 -9.90 -12.90
C TYR A 194 21.85 -9.62 -13.31
N CYS A 195 20.99 -10.63 -13.17
CA CYS A 195 19.56 -10.53 -13.47
C CYS A 195 18.85 -9.51 -12.57
N ASP A 196 19.16 -9.51 -11.28
CA ASP A 196 18.61 -8.58 -10.30
C ASP A 196 19.00 -7.13 -10.60
N VAL A 197 20.30 -6.88 -10.78
CA VAL A 197 20.86 -5.57 -11.16
C VAL A 197 20.23 -5.03 -12.45
N THR A 198 19.96 -5.92 -13.42
CA THR A 198 19.32 -5.57 -14.70
C THR A 198 17.85 -5.19 -14.53
N ILE A 199 17.07 -6.02 -13.82
CA ILE A 199 15.62 -5.79 -13.65
C ILE A 199 15.34 -4.57 -12.80
N LEU A 200 16.14 -4.35 -11.75
CA LEU A 200 16.04 -3.19 -10.87
C LEU A 200 16.59 -1.91 -11.51
N THR A 201 16.97 -1.97 -12.78
CA THR A 201 17.51 -0.85 -13.57
C THR A 201 18.71 -0.17 -12.92
N ILE A 202 19.49 -0.91 -12.12
CA ILE A 202 20.67 -0.37 -11.43
C ILE A 202 21.84 -0.30 -12.40
N GLY A 203 22.11 -1.41 -13.11
CA GLY A 203 23.11 -1.44 -14.17
C GLY A 203 24.56 -1.22 -13.73
N LEU A 204 25.05 -1.90 -12.69
CA LEU A 204 26.41 -1.75 -12.15
C LEU A 204 27.54 -2.00 -13.17
N GLY A 205 27.31 -2.82 -14.20
CA GLY A 205 28.24 -3.01 -15.31
C GLY A 205 29.42 -3.96 -15.05
N ASP A 206 29.60 -4.43 -13.82
CA ASP A 206 30.58 -5.45 -13.42
C ASP A 206 30.35 -6.79 -14.13
N LEU A 207 29.09 -7.22 -14.22
CA LEU A 207 28.67 -8.32 -15.09
C LEU A 207 27.86 -7.77 -16.27
N HIS A 208 28.26 -8.12 -17.49
CA HIS A 208 27.64 -7.62 -18.71
C HIS A 208 27.71 -8.64 -19.86
N PRO A 209 26.75 -8.59 -20.81
CA PRO A 209 26.70 -9.54 -21.91
C PRO A 209 27.87 -9.35 -22.89
N THR A 210 28.74 -10.36 -22.93
CA THR A 210 29.93 -10.43 -23.78
C THR A 210 29.66 -11.07 -25.14
N ARG A 211 28.63 -11.94 -25.24
CA ARG A 211 28.23 -12.63 -26.47
C ARG A 211 27.09 -11.90 -27.17
N ASP A 212 27.02 -11.97 -28.50
CA ASP A 212 25.95 -11.32 -29.26
C ASP A 212 24.57 -11.91 -28.96
N LEU A 213 24.49 -13.22 -28.70
CA LEU A 213 23.26 -13.87 -28.27
C LEU A 213 22.75 -13.34 -26.92
N SER A 214 23.64 -13.15 -25.93
CA SER A 214 23.23 -12.61 -24.62
C SER A 214 22.83 -11.14 -24.73
N ARG A 215 23.48 -10.35 -25.60
CA ARG A 215 23.08 -8.97 -25.91
C ARG A 215 21.70 -8.91 -26.58
N ALA A 216 21.34 -9.87 -27.42
CA ALA A 216 20.01 -9.93 -28.02
C ALA A 216 18.93 -10.34 -27.00
N ILE A 217 19.23 -11.33 -26.13
CA ILE A 217 18.28 -11.86 -25.14
C ILE A 217 18.05 -10.89 -23.97
N VAL A 218 19.06 -10.12 -23.56
CA VAL A 218 18.91 -9.17 -22.44
C VAL A 218 17.86 -8.08 -22.72
N LEU A 219 17.64 -7.70 -23.99
CA LEU A 219 16.67 -6.67 -24.36
C LEU A 219 15.22 -7.06 -24.03
N PRO A 220 14.64 -8.17 -24.57
CA PRO A 220 13.32 -8.61 -24.17
C PRO A 220 13.28 -9.04 -22.70
N TYR A 221 14.37 -9.60 -22.17
CA TYR A 221 14.44 -10.00 -20.76
C TYR A 221 14.25 -8.81 -19.80
N GLY A 222 15.02 -7.73 -20.03
CA GLY A 222 14.96 -6.51 -19.25
C GLY A 222 13.61 -5.82 -19.40
N LEU A 223 13.06 -5.74 -20.61
CA LEU A 223 11.74 -5.12 -20.84
C LEU A 223 10.64 -5.82 -20.03
N VAL A 224 10.54 -7.14 -20.10
CA VAL A 224 9.53 -7.90 -19.33
C VAL A 224 9.78 -7.76 -17.83
N GLY A 225 11.04 -7.81 -17.39
CA GLY A 225 11.41 -7.62 -15.99
C GLY A 225 10.97 -6.26 -15.44
N ILE A 226 11.25 -5.17 -16.15
CA ILE A 226 10.88 -3.81 -15.78
C ILE A 226 9.35 -3.65 -15.75
N LEU A 227 8.63 -4.27 -16.68
CA LEU A 227 7.15 -4.28 -16.66
C LEU A 227 6.61 -4.97 -15.40
N ILE A 228 7.14 -6.15 -15.05
CA ILE A 228 6.76 -6.85 -13.82
C ILE A 228 7.09 -5.99 -12.59
N LEU A 229 8.26 -5.37 -12.55
CA LEU A 229 8.67 -4.47 -11.47
C LEU A 229 7.73 -3.27 -11.34
N GLY A 230 7.35 -2.63 -12.45
CA GLY A 230 6.40 -1.51 -12.47
C GLY A 230 5.03 -1.89 -11.91
N LEU A 231 4.56 -3.11 -12.20
CA LEU A 231 3.33 -3.65 -11.63
C LEU A 231 3.44 -3.87 -10.11
N VAL A 232 4.56 -4.40 -9.64
CA VAL A 232 4.85 -4.56 -8.20
C VAL A 232 4.79 -3.19 -7.50
N VAL A 233 5.49 -2.19 -8.05
CA VAL A 233 5.53 -0.82 -7.50
C VAL A 233 4.14 -0.18 -7.46
N ALA A 234 3.37 -0.29 -8.54
CA ALA A 234 2.00 0.24 -8.60
C ALA A 234 1.07 -0.38 -7.55
N ASN A 235 1.16 -1.70 -7.36
CA ASN A 235 0.35 -2.40 -6.37
C ASN A 235 0.79 -2.08 -4.93
N PHE A 236 2.09 -1.99 -4.65
CA PHE A 236 2.58 -1.56 -3.34
C PHE A 236 2.05 -0.17 -2.97
N ARG A 237 2.08 0.78 -3.90
CA ARG A 237 1.51 2.12 -3.70
C ARG A 237 0.02 2.03 -3.34
N SER A 238 -0.76 1.23 -4.06
CA SER A 238 -2.19 1.06 -3.80
C SER A 238 -2.47 0.52 -2.39
N LEU A 239 -1.70 -0.49 -1.95
CA LEU A 239 -1.86 -1.13 -0.63
C LEU A 239 -1.58 -0.17 0.54
N VAL A 240 -0.56 0.67 0.39
CA VAL A 240 -0.16 1.63 1.42
C VAL A 240 -1.22 2.72 1.58
N ILE A 241 -1.78 3.18 0.46
CA ILE A 241 -2.84 4.19 0.43
C ILE A 241 -4.15 3.59 0.99
N SER A 242 -4.53 2.38 0.59
CA SER A 242 -5.83 1.78 0.92
C SER A 242 -5.93 1.33 2.38
N SER A 243 -4.87 0.72 2.92
CA SER A 243 -4.96 0.01 4.20
C SER A 243 -4.45 0.83 5.39
N SER A 244 -3.37 1.60 5.22
CA SER A 244 -2.70 2.27 6.33
C SER A 244 -3.14 3.72 6.53
N ARG A 245 -3.41 4.47 5.45
CA ARG A 245 -3.75 5.90 5.55
C ARG A 245 -5.21 6.13 5.93
N LYS A 246 -6.14 5.43 5.26
CA LYS A 246 -7.59 5.58 5.50
C LYS A 246 -7.94 5.26 6.95
N MET A 247 -7.56 4.09 7.45
CA MET A 247 -7.89 3.67 8.81
C MET A 247 -7.29 4.60 9.88
N ARG A 248 -6.02 5.01 9.72
CA ARG A 248 -5.40 5.98 10.63
C ARG A 248 -6.09 7.35 10.59
N SER A 249 -6.57 7.80 9.43
CA SER A 249 -7.27 9.08 9.31
C SER A 249 -8.60 9.09 10.07
N LEU A 250 -9.35 7.99 10.04
CA LEU A 250 -10.62 7.88 10.77
C LEU A 250 -10.38 7.93 12.28
N SER A 251 -9.43 7.15 12.78
CA SER A 251 -9.07 7.16 14.20
C SER A 251 -8.55 8.54 14.67
N GLN A 252 -7.79 9.24 13.81
CA GLN A 252 -7.30 10.59 14.11
C GLN A 252 -8.43 11.63 14.13
N VAL A 253 -9.41 11.53 13.22
CA VAL A 253 -10.59 12.40 13.23
C VAL A 253 -11.34 12.24 14.55
N ASP A 254 -11.60 11.00 14.97
CA ASP A 254 -12.32 10.75 16.22
C ASP A 254 -11.56 11.25 17.46
N GLN A 255 -10.25 11.05 17.53
CA GLN A 255 -9.43 11.57 18.63
C GLN A 255 -9.43 13.10 18.68
N LEU A 256 -9.31 13.77 17.53
CA LEU A 256 -9.33 15.22 17.46
C LEU A 256 -10.73 15.77 17.77
N ARG A 257 -11.79 15.12 17.30
CA ARG A 257 -13.18 15.46 17.62
C ARG A 257 -13.44 15.42 19.12
N LEU A 258 -13.10 14.30 19.78
CA LEU A 258 -13.26 14.14 21.23
C LEU A 258 -12.44 15.16 22.04
N ARG A 259 -11.23 15.50 21.58
CA ARG A 259 -10.41 16.55 22.23
C ARG A 259 -11.02 17.94 22.10
N ASN A 260 -11.61 18.27 20.95
CA ASN A 260 -12.24 19.57 20.74
C ASN A 260 -13.58 19.67 21.48
N LEU A 261 -14.38 18.59 21.54
CA LEU A 261 -15.60 18.54 22.36
C LEU A 261 -15.30 18.83 23.84
N LYS A 262 -14.28 18.17 24.41
CA LYS A 262 -13.86 18.46 25.80
C LYS A 262 -13.44 19.91 26.02
N ARG A 263 -12.80 20.54 25.03
CA ARG A 263 -12.44 21.97 25.10
C ARG A 263 -13.68 22.86 25.02
N GLN A 264 -14.62 22.54 24.15
CA GLN A 264 -15.88 23.26 24.03
C GLN A 264 -16.70 23.22 25.33
N ASP A 265 -16.67 22.09 26.05
CA ASP A 265 -17.30 21.95 27.36
C ASP A 265 -16.58 22.75 28.47
N THR A 266 -15.25 22.91 28.36
CA THR A 266 -14.43 23.58 29.39
C THR A 266 -14.30 25.09 29.18
N GLU A 267 -14.29 25.55 27.92
CA GLU A 267 -13.92 26.93 27.53
C GLU A 267 -15.12 27.78 27.07
N GLU A 268 -16.37 27.30 27.22
CA GLU A 268 -17.60 28.00 26.76
C GLU A 268 -17.50 28.59 25.33
N LEU A 269 -16.84 27.85 24.43
CA LEU A 269 -16.64 28.26 23.04
C LEU A 269 -17.97 28.41 22.29
N ASP A 270 -17.97 29.27 21.26
CA ASP A 270 -19.11 29.51 20.36
C ASP A 270 -19.74 28.19 19.90
N ARG A 271 -21.03 28.04 20.20
CA ARG A 271 -21.84 26.84 19.90
C ARG A 271 -22.69 26.99 18.64
N SER A 272 -22.47 28.04 17.85
CA SER A 272 -23.12 28.20 16.56
C SER A 272 -22.93 26.94 15.69
N ASP A 273 -23.99 26.54 14.99
CA ASP A 273 -23.97 25.41 14.05
C ASP A 273 -22.90 25.62 12.96
N GLU A 274 -22.69 26.87 12.53
CA GLU A 274 -21.64 27.25 11.58
C GLU A 274 -20.23 27.03 12.16
N ALA A 275 -20.02 27.42 13.42
CA ALA A 275 -18.75 27.23 14.11
C ALA A 275 -18.43 25.74 14.25
N SER A 276 -19.44 24.93 14.59
CA SER A 276 -19.33 23.47 14.71
C SER A 276 -19.03 22.79 13.37
N PHE A 277 -19.69 23.22 12.29
CA PHE A 277 -19.38 22.77 10.92
C PHE A 277 -17.94 23.09 10.52
N ASN A 278 -17.55 24.36 10.67
CA ASN A 278 -16.20 24.82 10.33
C ASN A 278 -15.12 24.14 11.17
N LEU A 279 -15.40 23.88 12.45
CA LEU A 279 -14.52 23.12 13.33
C LEU A 279 -14.35 21.69 12.84
N MET A 280 -15.45 21.03 12.43
CA MET A 280 -15.37 19.67 11.92
C MET A 280 -14.58 19.59 10.61
N ARG A 281 -14.75 20.56 9.70
CA ARG A 281 -13.92 20.72 8.50
C ARG A 281 -12.43 20.89 8.84
N LYS A 282 -12.12 21.75 9.82
CA LYS A 282 -10.75 21.95 10.32
C LYS A 282 -10.17 20.68 10.94
N ILE A 283 -10.96 19.93 11.71
CA ILE A 283 -10.57 18.63 12.29
C ILE A 283 -10.21 17.65 11.17
N HIS A 284 -11.05 17.52 10.14
CA HIS A 284 -10.82 16.63 9.02
C HIS A 284 -9.51 16.96 8.28
N HIS A 285 -9.33 18.23 7.92
CA HIS A 285 -8.12 18.69 7.25
C HIS A 285 -6.86 18.46 8.11
N SER A 286 -6.96 18.78 9.41
CA SER A 286 -5.88 18.58 10.37
C SER A 286 -5.53 17.11 10.57
N ALA A 287 -6.54 16.23 10.65
CA ALA A 287 -6.35 14.78 10.78
C ALA A 287 -5.62 14.22 9.56
N LYS A 288 -6.07 14.58 8.35
CA LYS A 288 -5.42 14.16 7.09
C LYS A 288 -3.97 14.60 7.05
N LYS A 289 -3.68 15.87 7.35
CA LYS A 289 -2.32 16.42 7.34
C LYS A 289 -1.43 15.75 8.40
N ARG A 290 -1.93 15.49 9.61
CA ARG A 290 -1.22 14.74 10.67
C ARG A 290 -0.88 13.34 10.21
N VAL A 291 -1.84 12.59 9.65
CA VAL A 291 -1.59 11.23 9.15
C VAL A 291 -0.55 11.22 8.04
N MET A 292 -0.66 12.13 7.06
CA MET A 292 0.33 12.22 5.98
C MET A 292 1.73 12.51 6.52
N ARG A 293 1.85 13.45 7.47
CA ARG A 293 3.14 13.77 8.11
C ARG A 293 3.70 12.62 8.93
N THR A 294 2.87 11.94 9.70
CA THR A 294 3.28 10.76 10.49
C THR A 294 3.71 9.61 9.59
N VAL A 295 2.96 9.33 8.51
CA VAL A 295 3.34 8.29 7.55
C VAL A 295 4.65 8.65 6.87
N LEU A 296 4.82 9.88 6.38
CA LEU A 296 6.09 10.33 5.80
C LEU A 296 7.25 10.20 6.80
N ALA A 297 7.09 10.65 8.04
CA ALA A 297 8.13 10.57 9.07
C ALA A 297 8.52 9.11 9.36
N VAL A 298 7.53 8.22 9.52
CA VAL A 298 7.79 6.79 9.73
C VAL A 298 8.49 6.17 8.53
N SER A 299 8.06 6.50 7.31
CA SER A 299 8.67 6.00 6.07
C SER A 299 10.12 6.47 5.91
N VAL A 300 10.41 7.74 6.21
CA VAL A 300 11.77 8.30 6.21
C VAL A 300 12.64 7.59 7.23
N VAL A 301 12.17 7.44 8.48
CA VAL A 301 12.94 6.77 9.54
C VAL A 301 13.23 5.32 9.19
N LEU A 302 12.23 4.55 8.76
CA LEU A 302 12.41 3.14 8.37
C LEU A 302 13.36 3.02 7.18
N PHE A 303 13.22 3.88 6.18
CA PHE A 303 14.10 3.89 5.02
C PHE A 303 15.53 4.27 5.39
N SER A 304 15.74 5.30 6.21
CA SER A 304 17.07 5.70 6.67
C SER A 304 17.76 4.61 7.49
N ILE A 305 17.03 3.93 8.38
CA ILE A 305 17.57 2.79 9.13
C ILE A 305 17.99 1.68 8.17
N PHE A 306 17.13 1.30 7.22
CA PHE A 306 17.42 0.28 6.23
C PHE A 306 18.64 0.62 5.36
N TRP A 307 18.72 1.87 4.88
CA TRP A 307 19.81 2.37 4.05
C TRP A 307 21.14 2.39 4.81
N LEU A 308 21.17 2.93 6.03
CA LEU A 308 22.39 3.06 6.83
C LEU A 308 22.89 1.70 7.33
N ILE A 309 22.00 0.77 7.69
CA ILE A 309 22.37 -0.59 8.05
C ILE A 309 22.96 -1.32 6.83
N GLY A 310 22.34 -1.19 5.65
CA GLY A 310 22.89 -1.74 4.41
C GLY A 310 24.31 -1.23 4.14
N ALA A 311 24.50 0.10 4.21
CA ALA A 311 25.80 0.74 4.04
C ALA A 311 26.85 0.23 5.04
N LEU A 312 26.46 0.02 6.30
CA LEU A 312 27.35 -0.54 7.32
C LEU A 312 27.76 -1.97 6.97
N ILE A 313 26.83 -2.80 6.53
CA ILE A 313 27.10 -4.20 6.15
C ILE A 313 28.08 -4.24 4.96
N PHE A 314 27.82 -3.48 3.89
CA PHE A 314 28.73 -3.44 2.73
C PHE A 314 30.11 -2.91 3.10
N SER A 315 30.17 -1.82 3.88
CA SER A 315 31.45 -1.27 4.34
C SER A 315 32.28 -2.29 5.12
N ARG A 316 31.66 -3.05 6.03
CA ARG A 316 32.37 -4.05 6.85
C ARG A 316 32.77 -5.29 6.07
N LEU A 317 31.90 -5.77 5.19
CA LEU A 317 32.16 -7.00 4.44
C LEU A 317 33.13 -6.78 3.28
N GLU A 318 33.06 -5.64 2.57
CA GLU A 318 33.95 -5.33 1.45
C GLU A 318 35.25 -4.63 1.88
N GLY A 319 35.36 -4.20 3.14
CA GLY A 319 36.51 -3.42 3.61
C GLY A 319 36.52 -1.98 3.09
N TRP A 320 35.38 -1.47 2.62
CA TRP A 320 35.24 -0.08 2.20
C TRP A 320 35.11 0.86 3.40
N THR A 321 35.47 2.13 3.21
CA THR A 321 35.11 3.16 4.19
C THR A 321 33.58 3.26 4.30
N TYR A 322 33.07 3.68 5.46
CA TYR A 322 31.62 3.78 5.66
C TYR A 322 30.96 4.75 4.68
N PHE A 323 31.67 5.82 4.29
CA PHE A 323 31.21 6.75 3.26
C PHE A 323 31.04 6.06 1.90
N HIS A 324 31.99 5.22 1.47
CA HIS A 324 31.84 4.44 0.23
C HIS A 324 30.65 3.47 0.31
N GLY A 325 30.40 2.87 1.48
CA GLY A 325 29.19 2.06 1.70
C GLY A 325 27.90 2.87 1.54
N ILE A 326 27.84 4.08 2.10
CA ILE A 326 26.70 5.00 1.94
C ILE A 326 26.54 5.39 0.46
N TYR A 327 27.63 5.77 -0.19
CA TYR A 327 27.67 6.20 -1.58
C TYR A 327 27.18 5.08 -2.51
N PHE A 328 27.73 3.87 -2.39
CA PHE A 328 27.29 2.69 -3.13
C PHE A 328 25.79 2.44 -2.95
N CYS A 329 25.31 2.36 -1.70
CA CYS A 329 23.90 2.12 -1.44
C CYS A 329 23.01 3.23 -2.02
N SER A 330 23.47 4.49 -1.99
CA SER A 330 22.73 5.62 -2.57
C SER A 330 22.61 5.48 -4.08
N LEU A 331 23.69 5.16 -4.78
CA LEU A 331 23.68 5.00 -6.24
C LEU A 331 22.86 3.80 -6.68
N ALA A 332 22.90 2.69 -5.92
CA ALA A 332 22.05 1.53 -6.17
C ALA A 332 20.56 1.87 -5.99
N LEU A 333 20.22 2.58 -4.91
CA LEU A 333 18.86 3.00 -4.61
C LEU A 333 18.29 4.07 -5.55
N LEU A 334 19.16 4.93 -6.07
CA LEU A 334 18.84 5.92 -7.10
C LEU A 334 18.85 5.31 -8.51
N THR A 335 19.18 4.02 -8.65
CA THR A 335 19.29 3.33 -9.94
C THR A 335 20.26 4.03 -10.91
N VAL A 336 21.33 4.62 -10.38
CA VAL A 336 22.38 5.29 -11.18
C VAL A 336 23.48 4.30 -11.54
N GLY A 337 23.95 3.53 -10.56
CA GLY A 337 24.86 2.40 -10.75
C GLY A 337 26.13 2.68 -11.56
N TYR A 338 26.96 3.65 -11.16
CA TYR A 338 28.21 3.96 -11.89
C TYR A 338 29.21 2.79 -12.00
N GLY A 339 29.12 1.78 -11.12
CA GLY A 339 29.97 0.58 -11.18
C GLY A 339 31.38 0.75 -10.61
N ASP A 340 31.67 1.90 -9.99
CA ASP A 340 32.95 2.19 -9.34
C ASP A 340 33.12 1.43 -8.01
N PHE A 341 32.02 1.17 -7.31
CA PHE A 341 31.94 0.24 -6.18
C PHE A 341 30.92 -0.85 -6.49
N VAL A 342 31.35 -2.11 -6.43
CA VAL A 342 30.50 -3.28 -6.67
C VAL A 342 30.81 -4.39 -5.66
N PRO A 343 29.81 -5.15 -5.19
CA PRO A 343 30.03 -6.28 -4.31
C PRO A 343 30.94 -7.32 -4.98
N SER A 344 32.13 -7.54 -4.41
CA SER A 344 33.11 -8.45 -4.98
C SER A 344 32.99 -9.85 -4.39
N LYS A 345 32.64 -9.94 -3.10
CA LYS A 345 32.61 -11.20 -2.35
C LYS A 345 31.33 -12.00 -2.61
N PRO A 346 31.38 -13.35 -2.57
CA PRO A 346 30.18 -14.17 -2.79
C PRO A 346 29.02 -13.86 -1.81
N GLY A 347 29.35 -13.62 -0.55
CA GLY A 347 28.35 -13.29 0.47
C GLY A 347 27.70 -11.92 0.29
N THR A 348 28.45 -10.92 -0.16
CA THR A 348 27.94 -9.55 -0.36
C THR A 348 27.11 -9.44 -1.63
N LYS A 349 27.43 -10.20 -2.70
CA LYS A 349 26.56 -10.35 -3.88
C LYS A 349 25.22 -10.98 -3.52
N SER A 350 25.22 -12.07 -2.75
CA SER A 350 23.99 -12.73 -2.27
C SER A 350 23.17 -11.79 -1.36
N PHE A 351 23.84 -11.07 -0.46
CA PHE A 351 23.19 -10.06 0.39
C PHE A 351 22.61 -8.91 -0.43
N PHE A 352 23.31 -8.44 -1.47
CA PHE A 352 22.85 -7.37 -2.34
C PHE A 352 21.53 -7.73 -3.00
N VAL A 353 21.39 -8.93 -3.57
CA VAL A 353 20.13 -9.40 -4.18
C VAL A 353 18.98 -9.38 -3.16
N LEU A 354 19.21 -9.81 -1.91
CA LEU A 354 18.15 -9.77 -0.91
C LEU A 354 17.81 -8.33 -0.51
N TRP A 355 18.84 -7.51 -0.28
CA TRP A 355 18.70 -6.14 0.15
C TRP A 355 18.00 -5.29 -0.92
N SER A 356 18.38 -5.41 -2.18
CA SER A 356 17.80 -4.67 -3.31
C SER A 356 16.31 -5.00 -3.49
N LEU A 357 15.91 -6.27 -3.38
CA LEU A 357 14.50 -6.69 -3.46
C LEU A 357 13.65 -6.13 -2.29
N ILE A 358 14.22 -6.03 -1.09
CA ILE A 358 13.55 -5.39 0.07
C ILE A 358 13.51 -3.86 -0.09
N ALA A 359 14.49 -3.28 -0.77
CA ALA A 359 14.55 -1.83 -1.01
C ALA A 359 13.40 -1.34 -1.90
N VAL A 360 12.98 -2.12 -2.91
CA VAL A 360 11.90 -1.76 -3.85
C VAL A 360 10.60 -1.32 -3.13
N PRO A 361 9.99 -2.12 -2.24
CA PRO A 361 8.77 -1.70 -1.55
C PRO A 361 9.01 -0.54 -0.57
N LEU A 362 10.17 -0.48 0.09
CA LEU A 362 10.50 0.62 1.01
C LEU A 362 10.63 1.95 0.27
N MET A 363 11.31 1.96 -0.88
CA MET A 363 11.43 3.11 -1.76
C MET A 363 10.09 3.53 -2.33
N THR A 364 9.27 2.59 -2.78
CA THR A 364 7.93 2.87 -3.27
C THR A 364 7.08 3.62 -2.24
N ILE A 365 7.15 3.19 -0.97
CA ILE A 365 6.45 3.83 0.15
C ILE A 365 6.97 5.25 0.40
N LEU A 366 8.29 5.42 0.41
CA LEU A 366 8.93 6.72 0.62
C LEU A 366 8.57 7.71 -0.49
N ILE A 367 8.80 7.31 -1.74
CA ILE A 367 8.49 8.12 -2.93
C ILE A 367 7.02 8.48 -2.94
N SER A 368 6.10 7.53 -2.74
CA SER A 368 4.67 7.84 -2.72
C SER A 368 4.30 8.85 -1.62
N SER A 369 4.97 8.81 -0.47
CA SER A 369 4.70 9.73 0.64
C SER A 369 5.30 11.11 0.41
N MET A 370 6.48 11.17 -0.20
CA MET A 370 7.13 12.40 -0.61
C MET A 370 6.37 13.08 -1.74
N CYS A 371 6.00 12.36 -2.81
CA CYS A 371 5.24 12.91 -3.94
C CYS A 371 3.94 13.56 -3.48
N ASP A 372 3.13 12.91 -2.63
CA ASP A 372 1.89 13.50 -2.13
C ASP A 372 2.12 14.83 -1.37
N THR A 373 3.28 14.97 -0.71
CA THR A 373 3.65 16.16 0.06
C THR A 373 4.24 17.25 -0.85
N ILE A 374 5.15 16.87 -1.74
CA ILE A 374 5.81 17.77 -2.70
C ILE A 374 4.78 18.35 -3.66
N ILE A 375 3.87 17.54 -4.20
CA ILE A 375 2.78 18.01 -5.07
C ILE A 375 1.96 19.09 -4.36
N ALA A 376 1.60 18.89 -3.09
CA ALA A 376 0.86 19.89 -2.32
C ALA A 376 1.66 21.20 -2.18
N SER A 377 2.97 21.12 -1.92
CA SER A 377 3.85 22.28 -1.84
C SER A 377 4.00 23.01 -3.19
N VAL A 378 4.16 22.26 -4.28
CA VAL A 378 4.30 22.82 -5.64
C VAL A 378 3.01 23.49 -6.08
N VAL A 379 1.85 22.85 -5.84
CA VAL A 379 0.55 23.46 -6.14
C VAL A 379 0.37 24.74 -5.34
N TYR A 380 0.68 24.74 -4.04
CA TYR A 380 0.60 25.95 -3.21
C TYR A 380 1.51 27.08 -3.72
N LEU A 381 2.75 26.75 -4.10
CA LEU A 381 3.68 27.73 -4.68
C LEU A 381 3.15 28.27 -6.00
N THR A 382 2.64 27.39 -6.87
CA THR A 382 2.11 27.75 -8.18
C THR A 382 0.87 28.62 -8.07
N THR A 383 -0.08 28.30 -7.17
CA THR A 383 -1.27 29.14 -6.93
C THR A 383 -0.89 30.48 -6.33
N LYS A 384 0.03 30.51 -5.37
CA LYS A 384 0.50 31.76 -4.77
C LYS A 384 1.20 32.66 -5.80
N LEU A 385 2.00 32.08 -6.68
CA LEU A 385 2.59 32.80 -7.81
C LEU A 385 1.51 33.26 -8.79
N GLY A 386 0.55 32.40 -9.12
CA GLY A 386 -0.61 32.75 -9.94
C GLY A 386 -1.40 33.92 -9.38
N ASP A 387 -1.71 33.94 -8.09
CA ASP A 387 -2.43 35.03 -7.41
C ASP A 387 -1.63 36.34 -7.42
N LEU A 388 -0.30 36.26 -7.38
CA LEU A 388 0.59 37.42 -7.49
C LEU A 388 0.68 37.93 -8.95
N THR A 389 0.61 37.05 -9.94
CA THR A 389 0.77 37.40 -11.37
C THR A 389 -0.55 37.71 -12.09
N LEU A 390 -1.65 37.04 -11.74
CA LEU A 390 -2.94 37.08 -12.42
C LEU A 390 -3.99 37.96 -11.73
N LYS A 391 -3.60 38.79 -10.75
CA LYS A 391 -4.49 39.66 -9.97
C LYS A 391 -5.32 40.67 -10.81
N ASN A 392 -5.17 40.70 -12.13
CA ASN A 392 -5.87 41.57 -13.06
C ASN A 392 -6.92 40.89 -13.97
N ILE A 393 -7.21 39.59 -13.85
CA ILE A 393 -8.25 38.94 -14.67
C ILE A 393 -9.14 38.07 -13.79
N SER A 394 -10.14 38.67 -13.14
CA SER A 394 -11.22 37.92 -12.49
C SER A 394 -12.30 37.57 -13.52
N SER A 395 -12.42 36.29 -13.89
CA SER A 395 -13.63 35.75 -14.51
C SER A 395 -14.67 35.39 -13.44
N PRO A 396 -15.98 35.46 -13.71
CA PRO A 396 -17.00 35.05 -12.76
C PRO A 396 -16.88 33.54 -12.49
N SER A 397 -16.91 33.15 -11.22
CA SER A 397 -16.80 31.76 -10.77
C SER A 397 -18.14 31.02 -10.93
N THR A 398 -18.09 29.78 -11.37
CA THR A 398 -19.22 28.86 -11.54
C THR A 398 -20.06 28.63 -10.28
N SER A 399 -19.57 29.04 -9.10
CA SER A 399 -20.35 29.14 -7.86
C SER A 399 -21.63 29.99 -8.02
N ASP A 400 -21.65 30.90 -8.99
CA ASP A 400 -22.79 31.78 -9.23
C ASP A 400 -23.98 31.03 -9.83
N LEU A 401 -23.77 29.97 -10.62
CA LEU A 401 -24.88 29.22 -11.23
C LEU A 401 -25.64 28.37 -10.19
N SER A 402 -24.91 27.67 -9.32
CA SER A 402 -25.51 26.93 -8.20
C SER A 402 -26.18 27.86 -7.20
N ARG A 403 -25.59 29.04 -6.94
CA ARG A 403 -26.23 30.09 -6.14
C ARG A 403 -27.49 30.63 -6.80
N VAL A 404 -27.54 30.78 -8.12
CA VAL A 404 -28.74 31.22 -8.85
C VAL A 404 -29.87 30.19 -8.74
N VAL A 405 -29.57 28.89 -8.86
CA VAL A 405 -30.57 27.82 -8.70
C VAL A 405 -31.08 27.73 -7.25
N LEU A 406 -30.17 27.73 -6.26
CA LEU A 406 -30.54 27.73 -4.84
C LEU A 406 -31.32 28.99 -4.45
N ARG A 407 -30.93 30.16 -4.98
CA ARG A 407 -31.64 31.43 -4.74
C ARG A 407 -33.03 31.44 -5.35
N LYS A 408 -33.25 30.76 -6.50
CA LYS A 408 -34.60 30.53 -7.06
C LYS A 408 -35.45 29.67 -6.12
N MET A 409 -34.88 28.62 -5.54
CA MET A 409 -35.60 27.77 -4.57
C MET A 409 -35.98 28.55 -3.29
N THR A 410 -35.10 29.41 -2.78
CA THR A 410 -35.41 30.21 -1.58
C THR A 410 -36.38 31.37 -1.84
N THR A 411 -36.33 31.99 -3.02
CA THR A 411 -37.32 33.02 -3.39
C THR A 411 -38.73 32.45 -3.60
N ASP A 412 -38.87 31.20 -4.04
CA ASP A 412 -40.15 30.50 -4.07
C ASP A 412 -40.70 30.18 -2.66
N LEU A 413 -39.82 29.98 -1.67
CA LEU A 413 -40.20 29.79 -0.27
C LEU A 413 -40.65 31.09 0.40
N GLU A 414 -39.94 32.21 0.19
CA GLU A 414 -40.28 33.51 0.80
C GLU A 414 -41.50 34.18 0.16
N SER A 415 -41.73 33.97 -1.14
CA SER A 415 -42.88 34.56 -1.85
C SER A 415 -44.22 33.91 -1.45
N ARG A 416 -44.20 32.70 -0.91
CA ARG A 416 -45.41 31.98 -0.44
C ARG A 416 -45.76 32.21 1.04
N GLY A 417 -44.96 33.01 1.77
CA GLY A 417 -45.10 33.24 3.22
C GLY A 417 -45.72 34.56 3.68
N ARG A 418 -46.18 35.46 2.78
CA ARG A 418 -46.76 36.76 3.17
C ARG A 418 -48.24 36.90 2.85
N TYR A 419 -49.08 36.72 3.87
CA TYR A 419 -50.39 37.36 3.92
C TYR A 419 -50.82 37.60 5.39
N GLN A 420 -51.20 38.84 5.74
CA GLN A 420 -51.87 39.21 7.00
C GLN A 420 -53.11 40.10 6.71
N PRO A 421 -54.11 40.14 7.62
CA PRO A 421 -55.58 40.15 7.38
C PRO A 421 -56.18 41.59 7.43
N PRO A 422 -57.53 41.87 7.42
CA PRO A 422 -58.70 41.00 7.68
C PRO A 422 -59.99 41.24 6.84
N SER A 423 -60.92 40.27 6.88
CA SER A 423 -62.31 40.43 7.36
C SER A 423 -63.23 39.30 6.91
N ASN A 424 -64.12 38.93 7.83
CA ASN A 424 -65.35 38.13 7.70
C ASN A 424 -65.22 36.60 7.71
N LEU A 425 -65.56 36.04 8.88
CA LEU A 425 -66.06 34.68 9.06
C LEU A 425 -67.27 34.46 8.14
N SER A 426 -67.23 33.38 7.34
CA SER A 426 -68.17 32.26 7.50
C SER A 426 -67.98 31.19 6.40
N VAL A 427 -67.89 29.93 6.85
CA VAL A 427 -68.28 28.69 6.16
C VAL A 427 -67.57 28.35 4.84
N ARG A 428 -66.44 27.63 4.95
CA ARG A 428 -66.00 26.60 3.98
C ARG A 428 -64.84 25.80 4.59
N THR A 429 -65.11 24.62 5.16
CA THR A 429 -64.03 23.84 5.81
C THR A 429 -64.25 22.35 5.57
N ARG A 430 -63.31 21.77 4.80
CA ARG A 430 -63.01 20.34 4.50
C ARG A 430 -62.50 20.15 3.08
N LYS A 431 -63.06 20.83 2.07
CA LYS A 431 -62.65 20.66 0.65
C LYS A 431 -61.41 21.49 0.28
N ASN A 432 -61.29 22.70 0.86
CA ASN A 432 -60.11 23.55 0.67
C ASN A 432 -58.89 22.98 1.41
N ASP A 433 -59.09 22.38 2.59
CA ASP A 433 -57.98 21.79 3.36
C ASP A 433 -57.40 20.53 2.72
N ALA A 434 -58.17 19.81 1.89
CA ALA A 434 -57.68 18.64 1.16
C ALA A 434 -56.86 19.06 -0.08
N LEU A 435 -57.34 20.04 -0.83
CA LEU A 435 -56.63 20.65 -1.95
C LEU A 435 -55.33 21.35 -1.52
N ASP A 436 -55.37 22.10 -0.42
CA ASP A 436 -54.18 22.76 0.12
C ASP A 436 -53.15 21.77 0.67
N ARG A 437 -53.58 20.59 1.12
CA ARG A 437 -52.67 19.51 1.53
C ARG A 437 -52.03 18.85 0.32
N ASP A 438 -52.83 18.45 -0.67
CA ASP A 438 -52.30 17.78 -1.87
C ASP A 438 -51.34 18.69 -2.66
N ASN A 439 -51.61 19.99 -2.71
CA ASN A 439 -50.68 20.98 -3.27
C ASN A 439 -49.36 21.08 -2.48
N LYS A 440 -49.40 21.06 -1.14
CA LYS A 440 -48.18 21.08 -0.31
C LYS A 440 -47.36 19.79 -0.46
N GLU A 441 -48.01 18.65 -0.60
CA GLU A 441 -47.36 17.36 -0.83
C GLU A 441 -46.67 17.34 -2.21
N LEU A 442 -47.34 17.84 -3.25
CA LEU A 442 -46.78 17.98 -4.60
C LEU A 442 -45.61 18.98 -4.64
N ASP A 443 -45.72 20.10 -3.93
CA ASP A 443 -44.64 21.08 -3.80
C ASP A 443 -43.39 20.44 -3.18
N LYS A 444 -43.56 19.64 -2.12
CA LYS A 444 -42.45 18.93 -1.48
C LYS A 444 -41.80 17.90 -2.40
N GLU A 445 -42.58 17.16 -3.19
CA GLU A 445 -42.06 16.24 -4.20
C GLU A 445 -41.22 16.97 -5.27
N LEU A 446 -41.74 18.07 -5.81
CA LEU A 446 -41.04 18.91 -6.79
C LEU A 446 -39.73 19.47 -6.23
N MET A 447 -39.73 19.93 -4.98
CA MET A 447 -38.52 20.41 -4.30
C MET A 447 -37.45 19.31 -4.19
N LEU A 448 -37.84 18.10 -3.76
CA LEU A 448 -36.91 16.97 -3.64
C LEU A 448 -36.35 16.54 -5.00
N ILE A 449 -37.18 16.50 -6.04
CA ILE A 449 -36.74 16.16 -7.41
C ILE A 449 -35.76 17.20 -7.95
N ASN A 450 -36.05 18.49 -7.77
CA ASN A 450 -35.17 19.57 -8.22
C ASN A 450 -33.82 19.56 -7.47
N ALA A 451 -33.83 19.24 -6.17
CA ALA A 451 -32.60 19.08 -5.39
C ALA A 451 -31.76 17.89 -5.89
N ILE A 452 -32.40 16.75 -6.19
CA ILE A 452 -31.73 15.57 -6.79
C ILE A 452 -31.09 15.94 -8.14
N GLN A 453 -31.80 16.67 -8.98
CA GLN A 453 -31.28 17.12 -10.28
C GLN A 453 -30.06 18.03 -10.11
N GLY A 454 -30.09 18.97 -9.15
CA GLY A 454 -28.95 19.82 -8.82
C GLY A 454 -27.72 19.02 -8.38
N ILE A 455 -27.91 18.01 -7.53
CA ILE A 455 -26.82 17.15 -7.06
C ILE A 455 -26.27 16.25 -8.17
N LEU A 456 -27.12 15.78 -9.09
CA LEU A 456 -26.68 15.01 -10.27
C LEU A 456 -25.79 15.86 -11.19
N ILE A 457 -26.13 17.13 -11.37
CA ILE A 457 -25.28 18.08 -12.11
C ILE A 457 -23.94 18.27 -11.37
N ASP A 458 -23.97 18.49 -10.06
CA ASP A 458 -22.76 18.62 -9.25
C ASP A 458 -21.89 17.35 -9.34
N LEU A 459 -22.47 16.15 -9.30
CA LEU A 459 -21.76 14.87 -9.49
C LEU A 459 -21.10 14.75 -10.86
N HIS A 460 -21.77 15.24 -11.90
CA HIS A 460 -21.26 15.22 -13.27
C HIS A 460 -20.12 16.21 -13.47
N VAL A 461 -20.26 17.43 -12.94
CA VAL A 461 -19.29 18.53 -13.12
C VAL A 461 -18.10 18.39 -12.17
N ASN A 462 -18.38 18.18 -10.88
CA ASN A 462 -17.38 18.05 -9.84
C ASN A 462 -17.80 17.01 -8.80
N ARG A 463 -17.49 15.75 -9.09
CA ARG A 463 -17.72 14.62 -8.19
C ARG A 463 -17.20 14.83 -6.76
N ASN A 464 -16.12 15.60 -6.58
CA ASN A 464 -15.52 15.84 -5.26
C ASN A 464 -15.88 17.21 -4.67
N LYS A 465 -16.98 17.83 -5.10
CA LYS A 465 -17.45 19.11 -4.58
C LYS A 465 -17.59 19.04 -3.05
N LYS A 466 -17.14 20.11 -2.39
CA LYS A 466 -17.26 20.33 -0.95
C LYS A 466 -18.19 21.50 -0.73
N TYR A 467 -19.37 21.23 -0.20
CA TYR A 467 -20.40 22.24 -0.01
C TYR A 467 -20.04 23.15 1.17
N SER A 468 -20.38 24.44 1.06
CA SER A 468 -20.26 25.41 2.15
C SER A 468 -21.27 25.11 3.26
N TYR A 469 -21.13 25.77 4.41
CA TYR A 469 -22.11 25.68 5.49
C TYR A 469 -23.50 26.12 5.02
N GLU A 470 -23.57 27.23 4.28
CA GLU A 470 -24.82 27.78 3.73
C GLU A 470 -25.51 26.79 2.78
N GLU A 471 -24.75 26.18 1.86
CA GLU A 471 -25.27 25.17 0.94
C GLU A 471 -25.76 23.94 1.71
N TRP A 472 -24.99 23.45 2.69
CA TRP A 472 -25.41 22.34 3.55
C TRP A 472 -26.68 22.66 4.33
N ASN A 473 -26.83 23.88 4.84
CA ASN A 473 -28.00 24.31 5.59
C ASN A 473 -29.25 24.41 4.69
N MET A 474 -29.12 24.99 3.49
CA MET A 474 -30.21 25.02 2.50
C MET A 474 -30.67 23.60 2.13
N LEU A 475 -29.71 22.69 1.92
CA LEU A 475 -30.02 21.30 1.59
C LEU A 475 -30.64 20.56 2.78
N ALA A 476 -30.14 20.78 3.99
CA ALA A 476 -30.70 20.20 5.22
C ALA A 476 -32.15 20.63 5.48
N GLN A 477 -32.47 21.90 5.20
CA GLN A 477 -33.84 22.43 5.28
C GLN A 477 -34.80 21.70 4.36
N THR A 478 -34.41 21.43 3.11
CA THR A 478 -35.28 20.65 2.18
C THR A 478 -35.48 19.19 2.59
N LEU A 479 -34.62 18.66 3.46
CA LEU A 479 -34.75 17.31 4.01
C LEU A 479 -35.53 17.28 5.34
N ASP A 480 -35.95 18.43 5.87
CA ASP A 480 -36.50 18.59 7.23
C ASP A 480 -35.58 17.98 8.32
N THR A 481 -34.25 18.06 8.12
CA THR A 481 -33.25 17.49 9.04
C THR A 481 -32.33 18.55 9.60
N GLN A 482 -31.98 18.46 10.88
CA GLN A 482 -30.88 19.22 11.49
C GLN A 482 -29.71 18.27 11.79
N PHE A 483 -28.49 18.69 11.44
CA PHE A 483 -27.30 17.89 11.65
C PHE A 483 -26.51 18.38 12.86
N ASP A 484 -26.19 17.46 13.77
CA ASP A 484 -25.13 17.69 14.75
C ASP A 484 -23.77 17.48 14.06
N TRP A 485 -23.09 18.59 13.75
CA TRP A 485 -21.83 18.59 13.01
C TRP A 485 -20.65 17.97 13.78
N LEU A 486 -20.68 18.01 15.11
CA LEU A 486 -19.63 17.44 15.96
C LEU A 486 -20.06 16.12 16.62
N GLY A 487 -21.32 15.74 16.46
CA GLY A 487 -21.92 14.51 16.96
C GLY A 487 -21.33 13.23 16.38
N SER A 488 -21.74 12.10 16.97
CA SER A 488 -21.42 10.76 16.47
C SER A 488 -21.94 10.54 15.05
N ASP A 489 -23.08 11.12 14.74
CA ASP A 489 -23.85 10.91 13.52
C ASP A 489 -23.65 12.02 12.48
N SER A 490 -22.64 12.87 12.70
CA SER A 490 -22.27 13.94 11.77
C SER A 490 -22.03 13.37 10.37
N PRO A 491 -22.71 13.89 9.32
CA PRO A 491 -22.59 13.38 7.96
C PRO A 491 -21.19 13.60 7.39
N ILE A 492 -20.45 14.58 7.93
CA ILE A 492 -19.09 14.93 7.55
C ILE A 492 -18.03 14.33 8.50
N ARG A 493 -18.44 13.42 9.40
CA ARG A 493 -17.52 12.75 10.33
C ARG A 493 -16.43 11.98 9.62
N PHE A 494 -16.78 11.33 8.52
CA PHE A 494 -15.85 10.54 7.74
C PHE A 494 -15.67 11.15 6.34
N PRO A 495 -14.53 10.89 5.66
CA PRO A 495 -14.34 11.37 4.30
C PRO A 495 -15.38 10.71 3.38
N VAL A 496 -16.37 11.50 2.99
CA VAL A 496 -17.44 11.12 2.07
C VAL A 496 -17.40 11.98 0.81
N ASP A 497 -17.84 11.39 -0.29
CA ASP A 497 -18.28 12.08 -1.49
C ASP A 497 -19.63 12.74 -1.12
N GLU A 498 -19.62 14.05 -0.90
CA GLU A 498 -20.77 14.78 -0.36
C GLU A 498 -21.93 14.82 -1.35
N PRO A 499 -21.71 15.09 -2.65
CA PRO A 499 -22.76 14.96 -3.65
C PRO A 499 -23.40 13.55 -3.63
N ALA A 500 -22.58 12.49 -3.59
CA ALA A 500 -23.12 11.13 -3.55
C ALA A 500 -23.91 10.82 -2.26
N LEU A 501 -23.47 11.34 -1.11
CA LEU A 501 -24.18 11.21 0.16
C LEU A 501 -25.53 11.93 0.12
N LEU A 502 -25.53 13.19 -0.32
CA LEU A 502 -26.73 14.00 -0.42
C LEU A 502 -27.74 13.35 -1.37
N LEU A 503 -27.30 12.89 -2.55
CA LEU A 503 -28.16 12.16 -3.50
C LEU A 503 -28.89 11.00 -2.82
N ARG A 504 -28.16 10.22 -1.99
CA ARG A 504 -28.75 9.11 -1.24
C ARG A 504 -29.76 9.58 -0.19
N LEU A 505 -29.48 10.67 0.52
CA LEU A 505 -30.40 11.24 1.51
C LEU A 505 -31.69 11.73 0.85
N TYR A 506 -31.59 12.50 -0.23
CA TYR A 506 -32.75 12.98 -0.99
C TYR A 506 -33.55 11.85 -1.59
N TRP A 507 -32.89 10.84 -2.17
CA TRP A 507 -33.57 9.69 -2.73
C TRP A 507 -34.36 8.93 -1.67
N ASN A 508 -33.79 8.74 -0.47
CA ASN A 508 -34.48 8.10 0.64
C ASN A 508 -35.66 8.94 1.13
N SER A 509 -35.47 10.26 1.28
CA SER A 509 -36.53 11.19 1.69
C SER A 509 -37.70 11.18 0.71
N LEU A 510 -37.43 11.26 -0.60
CA LEU A 510 -38.46 11.16 -1.64
C LEU A 510 -39.21 9.82 -1.59
N LYS A 511 -38.48 8.72 -1.42
CA LYS A 511 -39.07 7.38 -1.32
C LYS A 511 -39.97 7.24 -0.09
N GLU A 512 -39.55 7.80 1.04
CA GLU A 512 -40.32 7.78 2.28
C GLU A 512 -41.57 8.67 2.18
N HIS A 513 -41.42 9.86 1.60
CA HIS A 513 -42.51 10.79 1.30
C HIS A 513 -43.58 10.13 0.43
N LEU A 514 -43.20 9.56 -0.71
CA LEU A 514 -44.12 8.85 -1.62
C LEU A 514 -44.78 7.64 -0.95
N ARG A 515 -44.05 6.91 -0.10
CA ARG A 515 -44.60 5.78 0.66
C ARG A 515 -45.65 6.25 1.68
N ASN A 516 -45.38 7.35 2.37
CA ASN A 516 -46.29 7.93 3.34
C ASN A 516 -47.55 8.40 2.61
N ARG A 517 -47.42 9.18 1.52
CA ARG A 517 -48.54 9.60 0.67
C ARG A 517 -49.44 8.43 0.24
N ARG A 518 -48.84 7.34 -0.24
CA ARG A 518 -49.58 6.12 -0.62
C ARG A 518 -50.36 5.48 0.54
N ARG A 519 -49.85 5.54 1.77
CA ARG A 519 -50.55 5.02 2.97
C ARG A 519 -51.73 5.90 3.39
N TRP A 520 -51.74 7.18 3.02
CA TRP A 520 -52.85 8.10 3.30
C TRP A 520 -53.96 7.99 2.25
N GLU A 521 -53.63 7.55 1.03
CA GLU A 521 -54.57 7.35 -0.08
C GLU A 521 -55.26 5.96 -0.04
N SER A 522 -54.70 4.99 0.68
CA SER A 522 -55.27 3.66 0.95
C SER A 522 -56.08 3.61 2.24
#